data_AF-A0A9P1EE95-F1
#
_entry.id   AF-A0A9P1EE95-F1
#
_cell.length_a   1.000
_cell.length_b   1.000
_cell.length_c   1.000
_cell.angle_alpha   90.00
_cell.angle_beta   90.00
_cell.angle_gamma   90.00
#
_symmetry.space_group_name_H-M   'P 1'
#
loop_
_entity.id
_entity.type
_entity.pdbx_description
1 polymer ?
#
loop_
_entity_poly.entity_id
_entity_poly.type
_entity_poly.pdbx_seq_one_letter_code
_entity_poly.pdbx_strand_id
1 'polypeptide(L)'
;MRSLLLEEDEYHRLASLTIHHLLEKLEEYGDLVDIDGLDVDYGNEVLTLKLGSSGTYVINKQTPNRQIWMSSPVSGPSRFDWDQKSEAWIYRRTEETLFNVLETELEKLCGTPIKLG
;
A
#
# COMPACT_ATOMS: atom_id res chain seq x y z
N MET A 1 11.90 11.54 -18.89
CA MET A 1 13.21 11.27 -18.24
C MET A 1 13.20 9.80 -17.86
N ARG A 2 14.19 8.98 -18.25
CA ARG A 2 14.23 7.57 -17.80
C ARG A 2 14.43 7.55 -16.28
N SER A 3 13.51 6.93 -15.54
CA SER A 3 13.84 6.49 -14.18
C SER A 3 14.93 5.43 -14.28
N LEU A 4 15.99 5.55 -13.48
CA LEU A 4 16.97 4.50 -13.31
C LEU A 4 16.38 3.51 -12.29
N LEU A 5 16.44 2.22 -12.60
CA LEU A 5 15.89 1.16 -11.75
C LEU A 5 16.72 1.01 -10.47
N LEU A 6 16.16 1.27 -9.29
CA LEU A 6 16.76 0.88 -7.99
C LEU A 6 18.07 1.62 -7.61
N GLU A 7 19.10 0.96 -7.08
CA GLU A 7 19.43 -0.48 -7.15
C GLU A 7 18.69 -1.43 -6.19
N GLU A 8 18.90 -2.74 -6.35
CA GLU A 8 18.11 -3.83 -5.73
C GLU A 8 18.05 -3.79 -4.19
N ASP A 9 19.20 -3.64 -3.53
CA ASP A 9 19.26 -3.58 -2.07
C ASP A 9 18.48 -2.38 -1.51
N GLU A 10 18.56 -1.24 -2.21
CA GLU A 10 17.82 -0.02 -1.86
C GLU A 10 16.32 -0.17 -2.11
N TYR A 11 15.94 -0.86 -3.21
CA TYR A 11 14.55 -1.27 -3.44
C TYR A 11 14.03 -2.13 -2.27
N HIS A 12 14.77 -3.17 -1.87
CA HIS A 12 14.37 -4.04 -0.77
C HIS A 12 14.26 -3.27 0.55
N ARG A 13 15.20 -2.37 0.84
CA ARG A 13 15.16 -1.50 2.02
C ARG A 13 13.90 -0.64 2.04
N LEU A 14 13.67 0.15 0.98
CA LEU A 14 12.54 1.07 0.89
C LEU A 14 11.19 0.33 0.89
N ALA A 15 11.04 -0.73 0.09
CA ALA A 15 9.80 -1.47 0.01
C ALA A 15 9.45 -2.18 1.33
N SER A 16 10.44 -2.69 2.05
CA SER A 16 10.22 -3.30 3.38
C SER A 16 9.85 -2.24 4.42
N LEU A 17 10.51 -1.08 4.43
CA LEU A 17 10.14 0.04 5.30
C LEU A 17 8.70 0.51 5.06
N THR A 18 8.31 0.68 3.79
CA THR A 18 6.93 1.07 3.43
C THR A 18 5.91 0.02 3.85
N ILE A 19 6.16 -1.28 3.62
CA ILE A 19 5.21 -2.33 3.99
C ILE A 19 5.06 -2.48 5.51
N HIS A 20 6.16 -2.37 6.28
CA HIS A 20 6.08 -2.41 7.74
C HIS A 20 5.38 -1.18 8.33
N HIS A 21 5.59 0.02 7.75
CA HIS A 21 4.85 1.24 8.13
C HIS A 21 3.36 1.12 7.82
N LEU A 22 2.99 0.53 6.66
CA LEU A 22 1.61 0.25 6.32
C LEU A 22 0.98 -0.76 7.29
N LEU A 23 1.70 -1.82 7.68
CA LEU A 23 1.24 -2.79 8.69
C LEU A 23 0.88 -2.07 10.00
N GLU A 24 1.83 -1.33 10.58
CA GLU A 24 1.65 -0.61 11.85
C GLU A 24 0.45 0.36 11.78
N LYS A 25 0.35 1.18 10.72
CA LYS A 25 -0.75 2.15 10.59
C LYS A 25 -2.11 1.51 10.32
N LEU A 26 -2.15 0.35 9.67
CA LEU A 26 -3.40 -0.39 9.43
C LEU A 26 -3.86 -1.17 10.67
N GLU A 27 -2.94 -1.69 11.49
CA GLU A 27 -3.23 -2.25 12.80
C GLU A 27 -3.79 -1.17 13.75
N GLU A 28 -3.10 -0.03 13.89
CA GLU A 28 -3.59 1.13 14.66
C GLU A 28 -4.96 1.62 14.19
N TYR A 29 -5.19 1.63 12.88
CA TYR A 29 -6.48 2.03 12.30
C TYR A 29 -7.58 1.01 12.57
N GLY A 30 -7.25 -0.29 12.56
CA GLY A 30 -8.17 -1.38 12.93
C GLY A 30 -8.68 -1.26 14.37
N ASP A 31 -7.83 -0.82 15.30
CA ASP A 31 -8.22 -0.54 16.70
C ASP A 31 -9.14 0.69 16.84
N LEU A 32 -9.23 1.56 15.81
CA LEU A 32 -10.01 2.79 15.83
C LEU A 32 -11.39 2.67 15.14
N VAL A 33 -11.60 1.68 14.26
CA VAL A 33 -12.83 1.54 13.45
C VAL A 33 -13.58 0.24 13.77
N ASP A 34 -14.88 0.36 14.01
CA ASP A 34 -15.76 -0.79 14.26
C ASP A 34 -16.23 -1.39 12.93
N ILE A 35 -15.38 -2.20 12.30
CA ILE A 35 -15.64 -2.89 11.03
C ILE A 35 -15.62 -4.40 11.25
N ASP A 36 -16.79 -5.02 11.12
CA ASP A 36 -16.94 -6.48 11.21
C ASP A 36 -16.09 -7.17 10.12
N GLY A 37 -15.27 -8.14 10.54
CA GLY A 37 -14.33 -8.83 9.67
C GLY A 37 -13.13 -7.99 9.18
N LEU A 38 -12.80 -6.88 9.85
CA LEU A 38 -11.49 -6.24 9.68
C LEU A 38 -10.39 -7.13 10.27
N ASP A 39 -9.31 -7.32 9.51
CA ASP A 39 -8.18 -8.15 9.89
C ASP A 39 -6.94 -7.75 9.08
N VAL A 40 -5.79 -7.60 9.75
CA VAL A 40 -4.51 -7.21 9.13
C VAL A 40 -3.51 -8.33 9.35
N ASP A 41 -2.97 -8.89 8.27
CA ASP A 41 -2.02 -10.00 8.30
C ASP A 41 -0.81 -9.68 7.42
N TYR A 42 0.39 -10.04 7.89
CA TYR A 42 1.63 -9.92 7.12
C TYR A 42 2.43 -11.23 7.17
N GLY A 43 2.38 -11.98 6.07
CA GLY A 43 3.04 -13.28 5.93
C GLY A 43 3.63 -13.47 4.54
N ASN A 44 4.79 -14.13 4.46
CA ASN A 44 5.49 -14.42 3.19
C ASN A 44 5.69 -13.18 2.28
N GLU A 45 6.04 -12.03 2.87
CA GLU A 45 6.20 -10.73 2.20
C GLU A 45 4.93 -10.14 1.56
N VAL A 46 3.75 -10.63 1.95
CA VAL A 46 2.43 -10.14 1.52
C VAL A 46 1.68 -9.56 2.71
N LEU A 47 1.32 -8.27 2.62
CA LEU A 47 0.44 -7.58 3.55
C LEU A 47 -1.00 -7.68 3.04
N THR A 48 -1.90 -8.18 3.88
CA THR A 48 -3.32 -8.38 3.56
C THR A 48 -4.17 -7.60 4.56
N LEU A 49 -5.02 -6.70 4.07
CA LEU A 49 -6.05 -6.02 4.87
C LEU A 49 -7.41 -6.50 4.40
N LYS A 50 -8.13 -7.20 5.28
CA LYS A 50 -9.53 -7.59 5.08
C LYS A 50 -10.42 -6.51 5.70
N LEU A 51 -11.56 -6.22 5.07
CA LEU A 51 -12.56 -5.25 5.55
C LEU A 51 -13.97 -5.90 5.52
N GLY A 52 -14.06 -7.15 5.96
CA GLY A 52 -15.29 -7.95 5.91
C GLY A 52 -15.93 -7.96 4.52
N SER A 53 -17.19 -7.51 4.44
CA SER A 53 -17.95 -7.44 3.18
C SER A 53 -17.45 -6.39 2.19
N SER A 54 -16.64 -5.42 2.61
CA SER A 54 -16.07 -4.38 1.74
C SER A 54 -14.87 -4.89 0.91
N GLY A 55 -14.40 -6.11 1.15
CA GLY A 55 -13.40 -6.79 0.33
C GLY A 55 -12.04 -6.95 1.02
N THR A 56 -10.99 -7.07 0.21
CA THR A 56 -9.64 -7.35 0.70
C THR A 56 -8.60 -6.66 -0.17
N TYR A 57 -7.68 -5.95 0.48
CA TYR A 57 -6.46 -5.41 -0.10
C TYR A 57 -5.33 -6.43 0.04
N VAL A 58 -4.51 -6.55 -1.01
CA VAL A 58 -3.29 -7.36 -1.00
C VAL A 58 -2.15 -6.49 -1.51
N ILE A 59 -1.11 -6.28 -0.71
CA ILE A 59 0.03 -5.41 -0.98
C ILE A 59 1.31 -6.23 -0.85
N ASN A 60 2.16 -6.24 -1.88
CA ASN A 60 3.37 -7.07 -1.88
C ASN A 60 4.53 -6.46 -2.67
N LYS A 61 5.75 -6.93 -2.37
CA LYS A 61 6.96 -6.64 -3.14
C LYS A 61 6.89 -7.34 -4.51
N GLN A 62 7.38 -6.68 -5.55
CA GLN A 62 7.63 -7.26 -6.87
C GLN A 62 9.06 -6.97 -7.32
N THR A 63 9.99 -7.74 -6.75
CA THR A 63 11.44 -7.64 -6.96
C THR A 63 11.88 -7.54 -8.43
N PRO A 64 11.38 -8.35 -9.38
CA PRO A 64 11.84 -8.29 -10.77
C PRO A 64 11.59 -6.94 -11.45
N ASN A 65 10.61 -6.18 -10.96
CA ASN A 65 10.26 -4.86 -11.48
C ASN A 65 10.70 -3.71 -10.56
N ARG A 66 11.22 -4.01 -9.36
CA ARG A 66 11.53 -3.04 -8.28
C ARG A 66 10.32 -2.17 -7.91
N GLN A 67 9.15 -2.79 -7.79
CA GLN A 67 7.85 -2.16 -7.53
C GLN A 67 7.20 -2.64 -6.22
N ILE A 68 6.26 -1.87 -5.69
CA ILE A 68 5.19 -2.38 -4.82
C ILE A 68 3.94 -2.59 -5.69
N TRP A 69 3.27 -3.72 -5.55
CA TRP A 69 1.97 -3.97 -6.19
C TRP A 69 0.87 -3.97 -5.13
N MET A 70 -0.31 -3.50 -5.52
CA MET A 70 -1.52 -3.57 -4.71
C MET A 70 -2.66 -4.15 -5.57
N SER A 71 -3.43 -5.06 -5.00
CA SER A 71 -4.77 -5.39 -5.45
C SER A 71 -5.76 -4.71 -4.52
N SER A 72 -6.52 -3.73 -5.03
CA SER A 72 -7.61 -3.06 -4.32
C SER A 72 -8.96 -3.68 -4.69
N PRO A 73 -9.91 -3.83 -3.73
CA PRO A 73 -11.30 -4.19 -4.02
C PRO A 73 -12.08 -3.04 -4.69
N VAL A 74 -11.56 -1.82 -4.69
CA VAL A 74 -12.21 -0.61 -5.24
C VAL A 74 -11.68 -0.27 -6.64
N SER A 75 -10.35 -0.22 -6.83
CA SER A 75 -9.71 0.19 -8.08
C SER A 75 -9.02 -0.95 -8.85
N GLY A 76 -8.98 -2.17 -8.27
CA GLY A 76 -8.30 -3.31 -8.88
C GLY A 76 -6.77 -3.26 -8.74
N PRO A 77 -6.02 -3.85 -9.68
CA PRO A 77 -4.57 -3.96 -9.57
C PRO A 77 -3.84 -2.66 -9.98
N SER A 78 -3.00 -2.16 -9.09
CA SER A 78 -2.09 -1.03 -9.30
C SER A 78 -0.63 -1.43 -9.02
N ARG A 79 0.30 -0.70 -9.63
CA ARG A 79 1.76 -0.97 -9.58
C ARG A 79 2.48 0.35 -9.39
N PHE A 80 3.26 0.44 -8.32
CA PHE A 80 3.91 1.67 -7.91
C PHE A 80 5.41 1.57 -8.11
N ASP A 81 5.97 2.51 -8.86
CA ASP A 81 7.41 2.71 -8.99
C ASP A 81 7.88 3.67 -7.91
N TRP A 82 9.08 3.45 -7.33
CA TRP A 82 9.70 4.48 -6.51
C TRP A 82 10.09 5.69 -7.37
N ASP A 83 9.72 6.89 -6.92
CA ASP A 83 10.18 8.15 -7.49
C ASP A 83 11.11 8.87 -6.52
N GLN A 84 12.39 8.98 -6.91
CA GLN A 84 13.44 9.58 -6.09
C GLN A 84 13.27 11.08 -5.85
N LYS A 85 12.38 11.78 -6.58
CA LYS A 85 12.19 13.24 -6.41
C LYS A 85 11.14 13.59 -5.37
N SER A 86 10.09 12.77 -5.27
CA SER A 86 9.03 12.91 -4.26
C SER A 86 9.20 11.99 -3.07
N GLU A 87 10.22 11.11 -3.09
CA GLU A 87 10.46 10.05 -2.11
C GLU A 87 9.20 9.22 -1.85
N ALA A 88 8.52 8.81 -2.93
CA ALA A 88 7.23 8.13 -2.86
C ALA A 88 7.05 7.03 -3.91
N TRP A 89 6.19 6.07 -3.59
CA TRP A 89 5.72 5.03 -4.52
C TRP A 89 4.58 5.58 -5.39
N ILE A 90 4.83 5.82 -6.68
CA ILE A 90 3.88 6.47 -7.61
C ILE A 90 3.29 5.46 -8.61
N TYR A 91 1.97 5.49 -8.79
CA TYR A 91 1.29 4.77 -9.88
C TYR A 91 1.32 5.60 -11.17
N ARG A 92 2.21 5.23 -12.11
CA ARG A 92 2.46 6.00 -13.36
C ARG A 92 1.25 6.20 -14.29
N ARG A 93 0.08 5.60 -14.01
CA ARG A 93 -1.14 5.83 -14.79
C ARG A 93 -2.01 6.98 -14.27
N THR A 94 -2.03 7.22 -12.96
CA THR A 94 -2.83 8.30 -12.33
C THR A 94 -1.96 9.38 -11.69
N GLU A 95 -0.65 9.15 -11.60
CA GLU A 95 0.34 10.00 -10.92
C GLU A 95 0.16 10.08 -9.39
N GLU A 96 -0.77 9.30 -8.83
CA GLU A 96 -1.02 9.21 -7.39
C GLU A 96 0.02 8.36 -6.65
N THR A 97 0.19 8.64 -5.36
CA THR A 97 1.02 7.84 -4.47
C THR A 97 0.26 6.65 -3.87
N LEU A 98 0.98 5.60 -3.49
CA LEU A 98 0.42 4.44 -2.77
C LEU A 98 -0.40 4.86 -1.54
N PHE A 99 0.10 5.84 -0.80
CA PHE A 99 -0.57 6.35 0.41
C PHE A 99 -1.85 7.11 0.03
N ASN A 100 -1.82 8.04 -0.93
CA ASN A 100 -3.03 8.79 -1.32
C ASN A 100 -4.16 7.88 -1.80
N VAL A 101 -3.83 6.82 -2.56
CA VAL A 101 -4.82 5.83 -3.02
C VAL A 101 -5.41 5.07 -1.82
N LEU A 102 -4.58 4.59 -0.90
CA LEU A 102 -5.05 3.89 0.31
C LEU A 102 -5.88 4.81 1.22
N GLU A 103 -5.41 6.02 1.52
CA GLU A 103 -6.12 7.01 2.35
C GLU A 103 -7.51 7.32 1.76
N THR A 104 -7.57 7.63 0.47
CA THR A 104 -8.82 7.96 -0.24
C THR A 104 -9.80 6.79 -0.28
N GLU A 105 -9.31 5.58 -0.55
CA GLU A 105 -10.19 4.40 -0.62
C GLU A 105 -10.65 3.92 0.75
N LEU A 106 -9.79 3.98 1.77
CA LEU A 106 -10.13 3.60 3.15
C LEU A 106 -11.10 4.59 3.78
N GLU A 107 -10.90 5.91 3.64
CA GLU A 107 -11.88 6.91 4.10
C GLU A 107 -13.25 6.66 3.45
N LYS A 108 -13.28 6.35 2.15
CA LYS A 108 -14.52 6.05 1.41
C LYS A 108 -15.21 4.76 1.87
N LEU A 109 -14.47 3.70 2.20
CA LEU A 109 -15.03 2.42 2.64
C LEU A 109 -15.44 2.40 4.11
N CYS A 110 -14.69 3.11 4.96
CA CYS A 110 -14.75 3.01 6.42
C CYS A 110 -15.36 4.25 7.08
N GLY A 111 -15.56 5.33 6.34
CA GLY A 111 -16.10 6.61 6.83
C GLY A 111 -15.19 7.39 7.78
N THR A 112 -14.00 6.87 8.07
CA THR A 112 -13.01 7.46 8.98
C THR A 112 -11.69 7.65 8.23
N PRO A 113 -11.10 8.86 8.17
CA PRO A 113 -9.83 9.06 7.49
C PRO A 113 -8.68 8.38 8.24
N ILE A 114 -7.75 7.80 7.47
CA ILE A 114 -6.44 7.33 7.95
C ILE A 114 -5.37 8.32 7.47
N LYS A 115 -4.25 8.42 8.20
CA LYS A 115 -3.08 9.19 7.76
C LYS A 115 -1.85 8.29 7.69
N LEU A 116 -1.34 8.10 6.48
CA LEU A 116 -0.19 7.26 6.16
C LEU A 116 1.09 8.07 5.90
N GLY A 117 0.99 9.36 5.53
CA GLY A 117 2.12 10.28 5.31
C GLY A 117 2.11 11.52 6.21
#